data_AF-A0A6J2YDV4-F1
#
_entry.id   AF-A0A6J2YDV4-F1
#
_cell.length_a   1.000
_cell.length_b   1.000
_cell.length_c   1.000
_cell.angle_alpha   90.00
_cell.angle_beta   90.00
_cell.angle_gamma   90.00
#
_symmetry.space_group_name_H-M   'P 1'
#
loop_
_entity.id
_entity.type
_entity.pdbx_description
1 polymer ?
#
loop_
_entity_poly.entity_id
_entity_poly.type
_entity_poly.pdbx_seq_one_letter_code
_entity_poly.pdbx_strand_id
1 'polypeptide(L)'
;MYTFRRIFYILPSILIIVFIGYIQGNAPACKENSEYRCNGTNNAIEFPCPDTKIENQEVCRCFCLPGYWRDKCGNCVKECSCPLGKVWRQSNNCFDQCVITHPCPLILIWGCYCPPIQCWNGSACIRRNATT
;
A
#
# COMPACT_ATOMS: atom_id res chain seq x y z
N MET A 1 -44.73 46.25 4.87
CA MET A 1 -44.65 44.84 5.32
C MET A 1 -44.15 43.93 4.18
N TYR A 2 -42.94 44.15 3.65
CA TYR A 2 -42.39 43.37 2.52
C TYR A 2 -41.04 42.69 2.80
N THR A 3 -40.42 42.98 3.94
CA THR A 3 -39.08 42.47 4.31
C THR A 3 -39.10 41.15 5.07
N PHE A 4 -40.17 40.85 5.82
CA PHE A 4 -40.27 39.59 6.60
C PHE A 4 -40.55 38.35 5.75
N ARG A 5 -41.19 38.51 4.58
CA ARG A 5 -41.63 37.38 3.73
C ARG A 5 -40.48 36.72 2.96
N ARG A 6 -39.34 37.41 2.77
CA ARG A 6 -38.16 36.86 2.09
C ARG A 6 -37.27 35.99 3.00
N ILE A 7 -37.25 36.26 4.30
CA ILE A 7 -36.42 35.51 5.27
C ILE A 7 -36.91 34.06 5.41
N PHE A 8 -38.24 33.85 5.38
CA PHE A 8 -38.86 32.53 5.51
C PHE A 8 -38.60 31.57 4.34
N TYR A 9 -38.21 32.08 3.16
CA TYR A 9 -37.87 31.23 2.00
C TYR A 9 -36.39 30.85 1.93
N ILE A 10 -35.51 31.55 2.66
CA ILE A 10 -34.06 31.30 2.63
C ILE A 10 -33.68 30.16 3.58
N LEU A 11 -34.34 30.07 4.74
CA LEU A 11 -34.10 29.00 5.72
C LEU A 11 -34.28 27.57 5.17
N PRO A 12 -35.36 27.22 4.46
CA PRO A 12 -35.50 25.85 3.93
C PRO A 12 -34.46 25.54 2.86
N SER A 13 -34.02 26.52 2.07
CA SER A 13 -32.97 26.33 1.06
C SER A 13 -31.59 26.05 1.68
N ILE A 14 -31.26 26.70 2.81
CA ILE A 14 -30.02 26.42 3.54
C ILE A 14 -30.05 25.00 4.13
N LEU A 15 -31.17 24.59 4.71
CA LEU A 15 -31.33 23.24 5.25
C LEU A 15 -31.16 22.15 4.18
N ILE A 16 -31.63 22.39 2.95
CA ILE A 16 -31.46 21.45 1.83
C ILE A 16 -29.98 21.34 1.42
N ILE A 17 -29.23 22.44 1.36
CA ILE A 17 -27.78 22.42 1.03
C ILE A 17 -27.00 21.67 2.11
N VAL A 18 -27.32 21.91 3.39
CA VAL A 18 -26.70 21.20 4.52
C VAL A 18 -27.04 19.71 4.49
N PHE A 19 -28.27 19.33 4.12
CA PHE A 19 -28.66 17.93 3.96
C PHE A 19 -27.94 17.24 2.79
N ILE A 20 -27.79 17.90 1.64
CA ILE A 20 -27.05 17.33 0.50
C ILE A 20 -25.57 17.10 0.86
N GLY A 21 -24.96 18.03 1.60
CA GLY A 21 -23.59 17.87 2.11
C GLY A 21 -23.45 16.75 3.15
N TYR A 22 -24.51 16.44 3.90
CA TYR A 22 -24.52 15.36 4.90
C TYR A 22 -24.73 13.96 4.27
N ILE A 23 -25.50 13.87 3.17
CA ILE A 23 -25.76 12.61 2.43
C ILE A 23 -24.59 12.22 1.51
N GLN A 24 -23.74 13.18 1.13
CA GLN A 24 -22.39 12.86 0.65
C GLN A 24 -21.56 12.36 1.84
N GLY A 25 -21.87 11.12 2.26
CA GLY A 25 -21.18 10.41 3.31
C GLY A 25 -19.69 10.66 3.19
N ASN A 26 -19.13 11.24 4.25
CA ASN A 26 -17.74 11.58 4.37
C ASN A 26 -16.94 10.29 4.12
N ALA A 27 -16.53 10.05 2.87
CA ALA A 27 -15.68 8.93 2.54
C ALA A 27 -14.48 9.05 3.47
N PRO A 28 -14.09 7.99 4.21
CA PRO A 28 -12.99 8.09 5.15
C PRO A 28 -11.80 8.64 4.37
N ALA A 29 -11.31 9.80 4.81
CA ALA A 29 -10.21 10.47 4.13
C ALA A 29 -9.01 9.52 4.14
N CYS A 30 -8.70 8.95 2.98
CA CYS A 30 -7.59 8.03 2.84
C CYS A 30 -6.28 8.78 3.10
N LYS A 31 -5.31 8.07 3.69
CA LYS A 31 -3.96 8.61 3.88
C LYS A 31 -3.32 8.91 2.52
N GLU A 32 -2.24 9.68 2.54
CA GLU A 32 -1.46 9.95 1.33
C GLU A 32 -1.07 8.64 0.60
N ASN A 33 -1.06 8.69 -0.72
CA ASN A 33 -0.76 7.55 -1.60
C ASN A 33 -1.73 6.35 -1.45
N SER A 34 -2.93 6.61 -0.95
CA SER A 34 -4.01 5.63 -0.89
C SER A 34 -5.33 6.19 -1.40
N GLU A 35 -6.21 5.28 -1.83
CA GLU A 35 -7.47 5.61 -2.47
C GLU A 35 -8.57 4.66 -1.97
N TYR A 36 -9.76 5.19 -1.75
CA TYR A 36 -10.88 4.40 -1.25
C TYR A 36 -11.45 3.52 -2.36
N ARG A 37 -11.44 2.20 -2.16
CA ARG A 37 -11.94 1.24 -3.14
C ARG A 37 -12.72 0.11 -2.46
N CYS A 38 -13.62 -0.52 -3.21
CA CYS A 38 -14.35 -1.71 -2.78
C CYS A 38 -13.91 -2.94 -3.58
N ASN A 39 -13.62 -4.04 -2.88
CA ASN A 39 -13.29 -5.35 -3.41
C ASN A 39 -14.46 -5.83 -4.28
N GLY A 40 -14.32 -5.68 -5.60
CA GLY A 40 -15.38 -5.93 -6.58
C GLY A 40 -15.37 -4.97 -7.77
N THR A 41 -14.78 -3.79 -7.64
CA THR A 41 -14.70 -2.83 -8.75
C THR A 41 -13.40 -2.93 -9.57
N ASN A 42 -12.27 -3.40 -9.02
CA ASN A 42 -10.96 -3.30 -9.69
C ASN A 42 -9.86 -4.31 -9.29
N ASN A 43 -10.16 -5.53 -8.81
CA ASN A 43 -9.15 -6.56 -8.44
C ASN A 43 -7.85 -5.98 -7.83
N ALA A 44 -8.00 -5.05 -6.87
CA ALA A 44 -6.87 -4.29 -6.37
C ALA A 44 -6.09 -5.16 -5.39
N ILE A 45 -5.13 -5.92 -5.92
CA ILE A 45 -4.17 -6.68 -5.12
C ILE A 45 -3.22 -5.67 -4.50
N GLU A 46 -3.42 -5.41 -3.21
CA GLU A 46 -2.48 -4.63 -2.42
C GLU A 46 -1.40 -5.55 -1.86
N PHE A 47 -0.14 -5.19 -2.12
CA PHE A 47 1.00 -5.95 -1.62
C PHE A 47 1.44 -5.37 -0.27
N PRO A 48 1.42 -6.17 0.80
CA PRO A 48 1.97 -5.74 2.09
C PRO A 48 3.49 -5.65 2.03
N CYS A 49 4.07 -4.77 2.84
CA CYS A 49 5.47 -4.91 3.24
C CYS A 49 5.66 -6.21 4.05
N PRO A 50 6.87 -6.80 4.08
CA PRO A 50 7.12 -8.09 4.72
C PRO A 50 6.79 -8.15 6.22
N ASP A 51 6.79 -7.01 6.90
CA ASP A 51 6.44 -6.91 8.33
C ASP A 51 4.93 -6.80 8.58
N THR A 52 4.11 -6.69 7.54
CA THR A 52 2.66 -6.43 7.66
C THR A 52 1.89 -7.74 7.60
N LYS A 53 1.21 -8.11 8.70
CA LYS A 53 0.22 -9.19 8.69
C LYS A 53 -1.05 -8.67 8.00
N ILE A 54 -1.51 -9.36 6.96
CA ILE A 54 -2.79 -9.03 6.33
C ILE A 54 -3.89 -9.54 7.27
N GLU A 55 -4.50 -8.64 8.04
CA GLU A 55 -5.78 -8.93 8.69
C GLU A 55 -6.92 -8.75 7.69
N ASN A 56 -7.96 -9.58 7.86
CA ASN A 56 -9.12 -9.81 7.00
C ASN A 56 -9.41 -8.70 5.97
N GLN A 57 -9.52 -9.10 4.70
CA GLN A 57 -9.85 -8.20 3.59
C GLN A 57 -11.29 -7.70 3.72
N GLU A 58 -11.46 -6.56 4.38
CA GLU A 58 -12.72 -5.80 4.36
C GLU A 58 -13.14 -5.50 2.92
N VAL A 59 -14.46 -5.49 2.69
CA VAL A 59 -15.05 -5.32 1.36
C VAL A 59 -14.81 -3.93 0.79
N CYS A 60 -14.67 -2.88 1.61
CA CYS A 60 -14.32 -1.53 1.16
C CYS A 60 -13.33 -0.89 2.13
N ARG A 61 -12.18 -0.42 1.63
CA ARG A 61 -11.16 0.26 2.43
C ARG A 61 -10.29 1.18 1.58
N CYS A 62 -9.40 1.93 2.21
CA CYS A 62 -8.34 2.65 1.50
C CYS A 62 -7.25 1.66 1.07
N PHE A 63 -7.00 1.52 -0.23
CA PHE A 63 -5.93 0.71 -0.81
C PHE A 63 -4.76 1.58 -1.22
N CYS A 64 -3.53 1.07 -1.11
CA CYS A 64 -2.37 1.76 -1.67
C CYS A 64 -2.47 1.88 -3.19
N LEU A 65 -2.04 3.03 -3.72
CA LEU A 65 -1.90 3.25 -5.16
C LEU A 65 -0.93 2.23 -5.78
N PRO A 66 -1.03 1.94 -7.09
CA PRO A 66 -0.07 1.09 -7.78
C PRO A 66 1.38 1.56 -7.58
N GLY A 67 2.27 0.63 -7.23
CA GLY A 67 3.68 0.94 -6.92
C GLY A 67 3.93 1.44 -5.51
N TYR A 68 2.92 1.38 -4.63
CA TYR A 68 3.07 1.57 -3.19
C TYR A 68 2.71 0.30 -2.43
N TRP A 69 3.35 0.10 -1.29
CA TRP A 69 3.18 -1.04 -0.41
C TRP A 69 2.73 -0.57 0.97
N ARG A 70 1.90 -1.39 1.63
CA ARG A 70 1.38 -1.05 2.96
C ARG A 70 2.38 -1.45 4.05
N ASP A 71 2.87 -0.45 4.78
CA ASP A 71 3.71 -0.67 5.95
C ASP A 71 2.88 -1.16 7.16
N LYS A 72 3.58 -1.58 8.22
CA LYS A 72 2.96 -2.02 9.49
C LYS A 72 2.16 -0.92 10.21
N CYS A 73 2.40 0.35 9.89
CA CYS A 73 1.70 1.50 10.44
C CYS A 73 0.45 1.88 9.61
N GLY A 74 0.15 1.11 8.56
CA GLY A 74 -0.96 1.33 7.65
C GLY A 74 -0.76 2.52 6.71
N ASN A 75 0.49 2.93 6.45
CA ASN A 75 0.84 3.93 5.45
C ASN A 75 1.27 3.26 4.14
N CYS A 76 1.08 3.96 3.02
CA CYS A 76 1.50 3.50 1.70
C CYS A 76 2.86 4.09 1.35
N VAL A 77 3.88 3.24 1.23
CA VAL A 77 5.27 3.62 1.01
C VAL A 77 5.79 3.06 -0.31
N LYS A 78 6.75 3.75 -0.95
CA LYS A 78 7.44 3.23 -2.14
C LYS A 78 8.51 2.19 -1.82
N GLU A 79 9.07 2.25 -0.62
CA GLU A 79 10.13 1.36 -0.17
C GLU A 79 9.79 0.83 1.21
N CYS A 80 9.75 -0.49 1.35
CA CYS A 80 9.56 -1.12 2.65
C CYS A 80 10.88 -1.15 3.41
N SER A 81 10.81 -0.98 4.74
CA SER A 81 11.94 -1.29 5.60
C SER A 81 12.21 -2.79 5.56
N CYS A 82 13.49 -3.16 5.43
CA CYS A 82 13.92 -4.54 5.32
C CYS A 82 14.78 -4.96 6.51
N PRO A 83 14.51 -6.13 7.12
CA PRO A 83 15.31 -6.60 8.23
C PRO A 83 16.63 -7.24 7.75
N LEU A 84 17.55 -7.46 8.69
CA LEU A 84 18.76 -8.28 8.51
C LEU A 84 19.71 -7.79 7.39
N GLY A 85 19.83 -6.48 7.22
CA GLY A 85 20.73 -5.85 6.25
C GLY A 85 20.29 -6.01 4.79
N LYS A 86 19.07 -6.50 4.55
CA LYS A 86 18.44 -6.53 3.24
C LYS A 86 17.98 -5.13 2.82
N VAL A 87 17.76 -4.95 1.53
CA VAL A 87 17.28 -3.73 0.90
C VAL A 87 16.03 -4.02 0.06
N TRP A 88 15.15 -3.02 -0.06
CA TRP A 88 13.96 -3.12 -0.89
C TRP A 88 14.34 -3.00 -2.36
N ARG A 89 14.22 -4.09 -3.12
CA ARG A 89 14.58 -4.10 -4.55
C ARG A 89 13.80 -5.16 -5.32
N GLN A 90 13.89 -5.08 -6.64
CA GLN A 90 13.46 -6.18 -7.50
C GLN A 90 14.51 -7.28 -7.51
N SER A 91 14.13 -8.47 -7.07
CA SER A 91 14.93 -9.68 -7.20
C SER A 91 14.05 -10.91 -7.06
N ASN A 92 14.66 -12.07 -6.85
CA ASN A 92 13.95 -13.24 -6.37
C ASN A 92 14.81 -14.00 -5.37
N ASN A 93 14.15 -14.84 -4.56
CA ASN A 93 14.81 -15.61 -3.51
C ASN A 93 15.91 -16.53 -4.05
N CYS A 94 15.82 -16.98 -5.30
CA CYS A 94 16.81 -17.87 -5.88
C CYS A 94 18.14 -17.15 -6.15
N PHE A 95 18.10 -16.00 -6.82
CA PHE A 95 19.31 -15.19 -7.03
C PHE A 95 19.84 -14.55 -5.74
N ASP A 96 18.97 -14.39 -4.72
CA ASP A 96 19.37 -13.87 -3.42
C ASP A 96 20.27 -14.85 -2.65
N GLN A 97 20.15 -16.17 -2.86
CA GLN A 97 20.92 -17.18 -2.13
C GLN A 97 22.40 -17.24 -2.56
N CYS A 98 23.29 -17.56 -1.61
CA CYS A 98 24.70 -17.77 -1.90
C CYS A 98 24.98 -19.07 -2.65
N VAL A 99 24.19 -20.11 -2.37
CA VAL A 99 24.29 -21.41 -3.04
C VAL A 99 23.09 -21.56 -3.95
N ILE A 100 23.33 -21.54 -5.27
CA ILE A 100 22.29 -21.77 -6.27
C ILE A 100 22.37 -23.23 -6.66
N THR A 101 21.45 -24.04 -6.15
CA THR A 101 21.43 -25.48 -6.45
C THR A 101 20.80 -25.78 -7.80
N HIS A 102 19.88 -24.94 -8.29
CA HIS A 102 19.00 -25.20 -9.44
C HIS A 102 18.91 -23.94 -10.32
N PRO A 103 18.59 -24.06 -11.62
CA PRO A 103 18.40 -22.89 -12.48
C PRO A 103 17.32 -21.96 -11.92
N CYS A 104 17.68 -20.70 -11.69
CA CYS A 104 16.78 -19.71 -11.12
C CYS A 104 15.77 -19.20 -12.16
N PRO A 105 14.50 -19.02 -11.78
CA PRO A 105 13.53 -18.35 -12.64
C PRO A 105 13.95 -16.90 -12.89
N LEU A 106 13.71 -16.40 -14.10
CA LEU A 106 13.98 -15.00 -14.47
C LEU A 106 12.92 -14.02 -13.97
N ILE A 107 11.90 -14.51 -13.27
CA ILE A 107 10.82 -13.70 -12.69
C ILE A 107 11.40 -12.90 -11.52
N LEU A 108 11.26 -11.57 -11.58
CA LEU A 108 11.67 -10.65 -10.51
C LEU A 108 10.43 -10.05 -9.87
N ILE A 109 10.43 -9.98 -8.54
CA ILE A 109 9.37 -9.37 -7.74
C ILE A 109 9.98 -8.34 -6.78
N TRP A 110 9.21 -7.33 -6.40
CA TRP A 110 9.62 -6.41 -5.35
C TRP A 110 9.60 -7.11 -3.99
N GLY A 111 10.65 -6.93 -3.21
CA GLY A 111 10.81 -7.58 -1.92
C GLY A 111 12.07 -7.14 -1.19
N CYS A 112 12.30 -7.73 -0.03
CA CYS A 112 13.53 -7.55 0.73
C CYS A 112 14.57 -8.59 0.31
N TYR A 113 15.66 -8.12 -0.29
CA TYR A 113 16.76 -8.94 -0.81
C TYR A 113 18.10 -8.39 -0.38
N CYS A 114 19.15 -9.19 -0.46
CA CYS A 114 20.50 -8.73 -0.21
C CYS A 114 20.92 -7.60 -1.17
N PRO A 115 21.77 -6.68 -0.70
CA PRO A 115 22.35 -5.64 -1.53
C PRO A 115 23.06 -6.21 -2.77
N PRO A 116 23.29 -5.38 -3.80
CA PRO A 116 24.06 -5.79 -4.97
C PRO A 116 25.41 -6.41 -4.56
N ILE A 117 25.84 -7.47 -5.26
CA ILE A 117 27.11 -8.19 -5.04
C ILE A 117 27.13 -9.02 -3.73
N GLN A 118 26.07 -8.97 -2.92
CA GLN A 118 25.89 -9.82 -1.75
C GLN A 118 24.90 -10.96 -2.03
N CYS A 119 24.89 -11.94 -1.14
CA CYS A 119 23.99 -13.07 -1.16
C CYS A 119 23.62 -13.48 0.28
N TRP A 120 22.47 -14.13 0.41
CA TRP A 120 21.90 -14.64 1.65
C TRP A 120 22.51 -16.00 1.97
N ASN A 121 23.18 -16.08 3.12
CA ASN A 121 23.74 -17.33 3.67
C ASN A 121 22.69 -18.16 4.45
N GLY A 122 21.55 -17.56 4.82
CA GLY A 122 20.59 -18.14 5.76
C GLY A 122 20.41 -17.29 7.01
N SER A 123 21.41 -16.48 7.35
CA SER A 123 21.44 -15.63 8.55
C SER A 123 21.68 -14.14 8.26
N ALA A 124 22.57 -13.84 7.31
CA ALA A 124 22.95 -12.48 6.93
C ALA A 124 23.29 -12.39 5.44
N CYS A 125 23.28 -11.16 4.92
CA CYS A 125 23.83 -10.84 3.61
C CYS A 125 25.36 -10.77 3.70
N ILE A 126 26.02 -11.62 2.93
CA ILE A 126 27.47 -11.71 2.86
C ILE A 126 27.94 -11.43 1.43
N ARG A 127 29.20 -11.03 1.27
CA ARG A 127 29.80 -10.85 -0.05
C ARG A 127 29.80 -12.19 -0.76
N ARG A 128 29.34 -12.23 -2.01
CA ARG A 128 29.41 -13.44 -2.84
C ARG A 128 30.88 -13.72 -3.12
N ASN A 129 31.48 -14.67 -2.40
CA ASN A 129 32.79 -15.17 -2.76
C ASN A 129 32.62 -15.88 -4.10
N ALA A 130 33.19 -15.31 -5.16
CA ALA A 130 33.23 -15.92 -6.48
C ALA A 130 34.17 -17.13 -6.42
N THR A 131 33.70 -18.24 -5.84
CA THR A 131 34.37 -19.54 -5.83
C THR A 131 33.39 -20.57 -6.34
N THR A 132 33.10 -20.48 -7.62
CA THR A 132 32.60 -21.56 -8.48
C THR A 132 33.15 -21.31 -9.86
#